data_AF-A0A497MCE0-F1
#
_entry.id   AF-A0A497MCE0-F1
#
_cell.length_a   1.000
_cell.length_b   1.000
_cell.length_c   1.000
_cell.angle_alpha   90.00
_cell.angle_beta   90.00
_cell.angle_gamma   90.00
#
_symmetry.space_group_name_H-M   'P 1'
#
loop_
_entity.id
_entity.type
_entity.pdbx_description
1 polymer ?
#
loop_
_entity_poly.entity_id
_entity_poly.type
_entity_poly.pdbx_seq_one_letter_code
_entity_poly.pdbx_strand_id
1 'polypeptide(L)'
;MWEYRGYERYLAHLDRLIKKLNAHMPKDRKTLAELLAEEEPCVEAVDGSKIYFKRGDLESLAGIVPRELHYSLRLPIVVVRRLELGKGVYVVYGGKAEKRLVAELLGLRRSEGEIYLYKPQVSELLSKLKSLLTIGFEAPEE
;
A
#
# COMPACT_ATOMS: atom_id res chain seq x y z
N MET A 1 26.86 -29.01 -12.22
CA MET A 1 26.12 -28.00 -13.02
C MET A 1 24.67 -28.42 -13.40
N TRP A 2 24.06 -29.42 -12.75
CA TRP A 2 22.65 -29.81 -12.98
C TRP A 2 21.66 -29.33 -11.90
N GLU A 3 22.14 -28.97 -10.70
CA GLU A 3 21.29 -28.51 -9.58
C GLU A 3 20.59 -27.17 -9.83
N TYR A 4 21.12 -26.32 -10.70
CA TYR A 4 20.55 -24.99 -10.95
C TYR A 4 19.23 -25.02 -11.74
N ARG A 5 18.99 -25.99 -12.63
CA ARG A 5 17.76 -26.00 -13.46
C ARG A 5 16.47 -26.21 -12.67
N GLY A 6 16.52 -26.94 -11.55
CA GLY A 6 15.36 -27.13 -10.68
C GLY A 6 15.05 -25.88 -9.85
N TYR A 7 16.10 -25.23 -9.36
CA TYR A 7 16.03 -24.02 -8.56
C TYR A 7 15.45 -22.84 -9.35
N GLU A 8 15.91 -22.61 -10.58
CA GLU A 8 15.37 -21.59 -11.50
C GLU A 8 13.86 -21.76 -11.74
N ARG A 9 13.39 -23.00 -11.94
CA ARG A 9 11.96 -23.29 -12.12
C ARG A 9 11.15 -23.02 -10.86
N TYR A 10 11.74 -23.25 -9.69
CA TYR A 10 11.11 -22.97 -8.41
C TYR A 10 10.97 -21.45 -8.17
N LEU A 11 12.03 -20.68 -8.41
CA LEU A 11 12.01 -19.22 -8.30
C LEU A 11 11.01 -18.59 -9.28
N ALA A 12 11.00 -19.02 -10.54
CA ALA A 12 10.01 -18.57 -11.51
C ALA A 12 8.56 -18.91 -11.09
N HIS A 13 8.35 -20.02 -10.39
CA HIS A 13 7.04 -20.36 -9.83
C HIS A 13 6.65 -19.43 -8.69
N LEU A 14 7.56 -19.13 -7.77
CA LEU A 14 7.33 -18.19 -6.66
C LEU A 14 7.01 -16.78 -7.18
N ASP A 15 7.78 -16.27 -8.14
CA ASP A 15 7.50 -14.98 -8.79
C ASP A 15 6.10 -14.94 -9.39
N ARG A 16 5.69 -16.01 -10.09
CA ARG A 16 4.33 -16.11 -10.63
C ARG A 16 3.25 -16.11 -9.56
N LEU A 17 3.48 -16.76 -8.41
CA LEU A 17 2.53 -16.74 -7.29
C LEU A 17 2.43 -15.34 -6.66
N ILE A 18 3.56 -14.64 -6.51
CA ILE A 18 3.58 -13.29 -5.93
C ILE A 18 2.93 -12.29 -6.87
N LYS A 19 3.18 -12.37 -8.19
CA LYS A 19 2.46 -11.59 -9.21
C LYS A 19 0.95 -11.80 -9.15
N LYS A 20 0.50 -13.05 -8.98
CA LYS A 20 -0.92 -13.36 -8.78
C LYS A 20 -1.47 -12.77 -7.47
N LEU A 21 -0.70 -12.85 -6.38
CA LEU A 21 -1.09 -12.25 -5.10
C LEU A 21 -1.15 -10.73 -5.17
N ASN A 22 -0.36 -10.09 -6.00
CA ASN A 22 -0.37 -8.63 -6.18
C ASN A 22 -1.32 -8.18 -7.32
N ALA A 23 -2.12 -9.07 -7.91
CA ALA A 23 -3.04 -8.71 -8.99
C ALA A 23 -4.04 -7.62 -8.58
N HIS A 24 -4.47 -7.61 -7.31
CA HIS A 24 -5.37 -6.60 -6.74
C HIS A 24 -4.67 -5.29 -6.35
N MET A 25 -3.35 -5.19 -6.52
CA MET A 25 -2.62 -3.98 -6.16
C MET A 25 -2.94 -2.86 -7.15
N PRO A 26 -2.96 -1.59 -6.70
CA PRO A 26 -3.18 -0.45 -7.57
C PRO A 26 -2.06 -0.38 -8.62
N LYS A 27 -2.45 -0.38 -9.89
CA LYS A 27 -1.57 -0.14 -11.03
C LYS A 27 -1.16 1.32 -11.10
N ASP A 28 -2.11 2.20 -10.83
CA ASP A 28 -1.95 3.63 -10.71
C ASP A 28 -2.59 4.14 -9.41
N ARG A 29 -2.16 5.33 -8.98
CA ARG A 29 -2.66 5.98 -7.77
C ARG A 29 -3.00 7.42 -8.09
N LYS A 30 -4.14 7.87 -7.57
CA LYS A 30 -4.64 9.25 -7.69
C LYS A 30 -4.48 9.99 -6.38
N THR A 31 -4.38 11.30 -6.45
CA THR A 31 -4.34 12.18 -5.27
C THR A 31 -5.69 12.19 -4.57
N LEU A 32 -5.69 12.53 -3.28
CA LEU A 32 -6.92 12.74 -2.52
C LEU A 32 -7.82 13.81 -3.19
N ALA A 33 -7.21 14.88 -3.72
CA ALA A 33 -7.94 15.93 -4.44
C ALA A 33 -8.66 15.41 -5.69
N GLU A 34 -7.98 14.61 -6.52
CA GLU A 34 -8.59 14.01 -7.72
C GLU A 34 -9.75 13.09 -7.34
N LEU A 35 -9.57 12.23 -6.34
CA LEU A 35 -10.59 11.27 -5.90
C LEU A 35 -11.81 11.95 -5.26
N LEU A 36 -11.64 13.07 -4.56
CA LEU A 36 -12.78 13.84 -4.03
C LEU A 36 -13.63 14.50 -5.12
N ALA A 37 -13.04 14.80 -6.28
CA ALA A 37 -13.73 15.40 -7.42
C ALA A 37 -14.47 14.36 -8.29
N GLU A 38 -14.14 13.08 -8.16
CA GLU A 38 -14.81 12.00 -8.91
C GLU A 38 -16.20 11.70 -8.35
N GLU A 39 -17.16 11.39 -9.22
CA GLU A 39 -18.48 10.89 -8.81
C GLU A 39 -18.37 9.48 -8.22
N GLU A 40 -17.60 8.62 -8.89
CA GLU A 40 -17.30 7.25 -8.47
C GLU A 40 -15.78 7.08 -8.28
N PRO A 41 -15.24 7.41 -7.09
CA PRO A 41 -13.80 7.42 -6.87
C PRO A 41 -13.21 6.02 -6.96
N CYS A 42 -12.29 5.81 -7.90
CA CYS A 42 -11.62 4.53 -8.09
C CYS A 42 -10.23 4.65 -8.74
N VAL A 43 -9.42 3.60 -8.60
CA VAL A 43 -8.18 3.38 -9.36
C VAL A 43 -8.19 2.00 -10.01
N GLU A 44 -7.35 1.80 -11.03
CA GLU A 44 -7.18 0.51 -11.70
C GLU A 44 -6.21 -0.37 -10.91
N ALA A 45 -6.51 -1.66 -10.78
CA ALA A 45 -5.60 -2.67 -10.26
C ALA A 45 -4.72 -3.25 -11.39
N VAL A 46 -3.68 -3.99 -11.04
CA VAL A 46 -2.76 -4.62 -12.01
C VAL A 46 -3.50 -5.59 -12.96
N ASP A 47 -4.54 -6.26 -12.48
CA ASP A 47 -5.38 -7.15 -13.29
C ASP A 47 -6.47 -6.43 -14.12
N GLY A 48 -6.52 -5.10 -14.08
CA GLY A 48 -7.52 -4.29 -14.78
C GLY A 48 -8.85 -4.16 -14.03
N SER A 49 -9.01 -4.78 -12.86
CA SER A 49 -10.17 -4.53 -12.00
C SER A 49 -10.13 -3.11 -11.39
N LYS A 50 -11.26 -2.65 -10.86
CA LYS A 50 -11.34 -1.34 -10.20
C LYS A 50 -11.30 -1.48 -8.68
N ILE A 51 -10.46 -0.68 -8.04
CA ILE A 51 -10.44 -0.49 -6.59
C ILE A 51 -11.29 0.74 -6.28
N TYR A 52 -12.49 0.52 -5.74
CA TYR A 52 -13.42 1.58 -5.38
C TYR A 52 -13.15 2.11 -3.96
N PHE A 53 -13.25 3.42 -3.80
CA PHE A 53 -13.16 4.08 -2.52
C PHE A 53 -14.53 4.48 -2.00
N LYS A 54 -14.74 4.38 -0.69
CA LYS A 54 -15.94 4.94 -0.08
C LYS A 54 -15.77 6.45 0.06
N ARG A 55 -16.72 7.22 -0.48
CA ARG A 55 -16.73 8.69 -0.37
C ARG A 55 -16.58 9.17 1.07
N GLY A 56 -17.30 8.56 2.01
CA GLY A 56 -17.20 8.92 3.43
C GLY A 56 -15.82 8.67 4.04
N ASP A 57 -15.06 7.67 3.56
CA ASP A 57 -13.69 7.44 4.01
C ASP A 57 -12.75 8.55 3.48
N LEU A 58 -12.92 8.95 2.20
CA LEU A 58 -12.16 10.06 1.59
C LEU A 58 -12.41 11.39 2.31
N GLU A 59 -13.68 11.71 2.57
CA GLU A 59 -14.09 12.93 3.28
C GLU A 59 -13.54 12.95 4.72
N SER A 60 -13.59 11.81 5.41
CA SER A 60 -13.02 11.67 6.76
C SER A 60 -11.51 11.94 6.74
N LEU A 61 -10.79 11.41 5.75
CA LEU A 61 -9.36 11.67 5.60
C LEU A 61 -9.08 13.14 5.27
N ALA A 62 -9.88 13.73 4.38
CA ALA A 62 -9.77 15.13 3.98
C ALA A 62 -9.99 16.11 5.14
N GLY A 63 -10.81 15.74 6.13
CA GLY A 63 -11.02 16.52 7.36
C GLY A 63 -9.85 16.48 8.34
N ILE A 64 -8.99 15.46 8.28
CA ILE A 64 -7.83 15.29 9.18
C ILE A 64 -6.56 15.83 8.54
N VAL A 65 -6.43 15.71 7.22
CA VAL A 65 -5.22 16.07 6.47
C VAL A 65 -5.27 17.53 6.00
N PRO A 66 -4.21 18.34 6.20
CA PRO A 66 -4.12 19.69 5.67
C PRO A 66 -4.34 19.76 4.15
N ARG A 67 -5.00 20.82 3.66
CA ARG A 67 -5.38 20.96 2.24
C ARG A 67 -4.20 20.90 1.27
N GLU A 68 -3.03 21.36 1.70
CA GLU A 68 -1.80 21.36 0.90
C GLU A 68 -1.37 19.93 0.56
N LEU A 69 -1.65 18.97 1.44
CA LEU A 69 -1.33 17.56 1.24
C LEU A 69 -2.35 16.85 0.34
N HIS A 70 -3.54 17.42 0.10
CA HIS A 70 -4.56 16.76 -0.73
C HIS A 70 -4.09 16.52 -2.17
N TYR A 71 -3.21 17.38 -2.68
CA TYR A 71 -2.65 17.30 -4.03
C TYR A 71 -1.38 16.43 -4.13
N SER A 72 -0.83 15.97 -3.02
CA SER A 72 0.39 15.15 -3.00
C SER A 72 0.17 13.76 -2.39
N LEU A 73 -0.83 13.62 -1.52
CA LEU A 73 -1.20 12.37 -0.90
C LEU A 73 -1.94 11.49 -1.92
N ARG A 74 -1.29 10.41 -2.36
CA ARG A 74 -1.88 9.47 -3.30
C ARG A 74 -2.61 8.34 -2.58
N LEU A 75 -3.61 7.74 -3.21
CA LEU A 75 -4.41 6.65 -2.66
C LEU A 75 -4.52 5.48 -3.63
N PRO A 76 -4.69 4.23 -3.13
CA PRO A 76 -4.70 3.89 -1.70
C PRO A 76 -3.33 4.07 -1.05
N ILE A 77 -3.27 4.14 0.29
CA ILE A 77 -2.04 3.94 1.05
C ILE A 77 -1.66 2.48 0.89
N VAL A 78 -0.44 2.25 0.42
CA VAL A 78 0.06 0.91 0.15
C VAL A 78 0.98 0.49 1.28
N VAL A 79 0.66 -0.63 1.91
CA VAL A 79 1.52 -1.28 2.91
C VAL A 79 2.00 -2.60 2.34
N VAL A 80 3.31 -2.82 2.30
CA VAL A 80 3.91 -3.98 1.66
C VAL A 80 4.48 -4.91 2.72
N ARG A 81 4.11 -6.19 2.68
CA ARG A 81 4.71 -7.20 3.54
C ARG A 81 6.07 -7.60 2.97
N ARG A 82 7.14 -7.37 3.73
CA ARG A 82 8.49 -7.79 3.38
C ARG A 82 8.81 -9.13 4.02
N LEU A 83 8.91 -10.17 3.19
CA LEU A 83 9.15 -11.53 3.68
C LEU A 83 10.59 -11.72 4.20
N GLU A 84 11.56 -11.00 3.64
CA GLU A 84 12.98 -11.06 4.02
C GLU A 84 13.26 -10.52 5.43
N LEU A 85 12.54 -9.47 5.85
CA LEU A 85 12.77 -8.79 7.13
C LEU A 85 12.21 -9.57 8.33
N GLY A 86 11.67 -10.76 8.10
CA GLY A 86 11.13 -11.65 9.12
C GLY A 86 9.61 -11.63 9.23
N LYS A 87 9.11 -12.40 10.20
CA LYS A 87 7.68 -12.67 10.32
C LYS A 87 6.89 -11.43 10.74
N GLY A 88 6.07 -10.94 9.82
CA GLY A 88 5.05 -9.92 10.12
C GLY A 88 5.57 -8.50 10.10
N VAL A 89 6.68 -8.25 9.38
CA VAL A 89 7.16 -6.92 9.07
C VAL A 89 6.49 -6.41 7.79
N TYR A 90 6.02 -5.18 7.87
CA TYR A 90 5.43 -4.45 6.76
C TYR A 90 6.12 -3.10 6.61
N VAL A 91 6.13 -2.56 5.40
CA VAL A 91 6.68 -1.23 5.12
C VAL A 91 5.65 -0.37 4.41
N VAL A 92 5.65 0.92 4.71
CA VAL A 92 4.79 1.90 4.02
C VAL A 92 5.43 2.26 2.68
N TYR A 93 4.73 1.99 1.59
CA TYR A 93 5.13 2.39 0.25
C TYR A 93 4.61 3.79 -0.10
N GLY A 94 5.40 4.53 -0.87
CA GLY A 94 5.08 5.90 -1.29
C GLY A 94 6.07 6.94 -0.76
N GLY A 95 5.68 8.21 -0.91
CA GLY A 95 6.53 9.36 -0.64
C GLY A 95 6.38 9.88 0.78
N LYS A 96 6.87 11.11 0.99
CA LYS A 96 6.84 11.78 2.30
C LYS A 96 5.42 12.03 2.79
N ALA A 97 4.45 12.30 1.90
CA ALA A 97 3.07 12.57 2.27
C ALA A 97 2.39 11.33 2.89
N GLU A 98 2.50 10.16 2.25
CA GLU A 98 1.94 8.90 2.77
C GLU A 98 2.59 8.49 4.08
N LYS A 99 3.92 8.57 4.16
CA LYS A 99 4.67 8.21 5.35
C LYS A 99 4.32 9.13 6.53
N ARG A 100 4.18 10.44 6.27
CA ARG A 100 3.73 11.40 7.27
C ARG A 100 2.32 11.09 7.76
N LEU A 101 1.38 10.82 6.86
CA LEU A 101 0.02 10.43 7.24
C LEU A 101 0.02 9.19 8.13
N VAL A 102 0.73 8.13 7.73
CA VAL A 102 0.80 6.89 8.51
C VAL A 102 1.44 7.14 9.88
N ALA A 103 2.50 7.93 9.95
CA ALA A 103 3.13 8.30 11.22
C ALA A 103 2.17 9.07 12.13
N GLU A 104 1.45 10.06 11.60
CA GLU A 104 0.46 10.84 12.36
C GLU A 104 -0.69 9.95 12.86
N LEU A 105 -1.24 9.07 12.01
CA LEU A 105 -2.33 8.16 12.39
C LEU A 105 -1.94 7.15 13.47
N LEU A 106 -0.67 6.75 13.52
CA LEU A 106 -0.12 5.80 14.50
C LEU A 106 0.57 6.49 15.69
N GLY A 107 0.61 7.83 15.74
CA GLY A 107 1.29 8.58 16.80
C GLY A 107 2.82 8.38 16.83
N LEU A 108 3.45 8.09 15.69
CA LEU A 108 4.89 7.89 15.58
C LEU A 108 5.64 9.23 15.51
N ARG A 109 6.74 9.34 16.26
CA ARG A 109 7.57 10.57 16.31
C ARG A 109 8.41 10.81 15.05
N ARG A 110 8.65 9.78 14.22
CA ARG A 110 9.46 9.87 13.00
C ARG A 110 8.64 9.50 11.79
N SER A 111 8.67 10.36 10.77
CA SER A 111 8.06 10.15 9.45
C SER A 111 9.11 10.11 8.32
N GLU A 112 10.39 10.20 8.67
CA GLU A 112 11.51 10.18 7.73
C GLU A 112 12.10 8.77 7.60
N GLY A 113 12.41 8.36 6.37
CA GLY A 113 12.97 7.04 6.06
C GLY A 113 11.91 5.96 5.76
N GLU A 114 12.27 4.69 5.94
CA GLU A 114 11.31 3.57 5.91
C GLU A 114 10.52 3.51 7.22
N ILE A 115 9.20 3.33 7.11
CA ILE A 115 8.33 3.09 8.27
C ILE A 115 8.06 1.59 8.33
N TYR A 116 8.64 0.95 9.33
CA TYR A 116 8.38 -0.45 9.64
C TYR A 116 7.14 -0.57 10.52
N LEU A 117 6.22 -1.42 10.10
CA LEU A 117 4.97 -1.69 10.76
C LEU A 117 4.87 -3.18 11.11
N TYR A 118 4.24 -3.45 12.23
CA TYR A 118 3.86 -4.79 12.66
C TYR A 118 2.34 -4.98 12.58
N LYS A 119 1.89 -6.23 12.70
CA LYS A 119 0.46 -6.59 12.60
C LYS A 119 -0.49 -5.68 13.40
N PRO A 120 -0.21 -5.29 14.68
CA PRO A 120 -1.11 -4.41 15.42
C PRO A 120 -1.26 -3.03 14.76
N GLN A 121 -0.17 -2.44 14.26
CA GLN A 121 -0.18 -1.14 13.59
C GLN A 121 -0.90 -1.22 12.23
N VAL A 122 -0.70 -2.31 11.48
CA VAL A 122 -1.44 -2.53 10.23
C VAL A 122 -2.93 -2.69 10.50
N SER A 123 -3.30 -3.41 11.56
CA SER A 123 -4.70 -3.56 12.00
C SER A 123 -5.31 -2.21 12.40
N GLU A 124 -4.55 -1.37 13.09
CA GLU A 124 -4.98 -0.02 13.42
C GLU A 124 -5.20 0.83 12.16
N LEU A 125 -4.25 0.82 11.21
CA LEU A 125 -4.39 1.53 9.94
C LEU A 125 -5.60 1.04 9.13
N LEU A 126 -5.86 -0.26 9.08
CA LEU A 126 -7.05 -0.82 8.43
C LEU A 126 -8.34 -0.27 9.05
N SER A 127 -8.37 -0.09 10.37
CA SER A 127 -9.55 0.49 11.04
C SER A 127 -9.76 1.97 10.72
N LYS A 128 -8.68 2.74 10.57
CA LYS A 128 -8.74 4.19 10.32
C LYS A 128 -8.94 4.53 8.85
N LEU A 129 -8.21 3.86 7.96
CA LEU A 129 -8.19 4.14 6.52
C LEU A 129 -9.20 3.32 5.72
N LYS A 130 -9.58 2.12 6.19
CA LYS A 130 -10.62 1.29 5.57
C LYS A 130 -10.39 1.10 4.06
N SER A 131 -11.27 1.63 3.20
CA SER A 131 -11.17 1.49 1.74
C SER A 131 -9.94 2.21 1.14
N LEU A 132 -9.29 3.08 1.91
CA LEU A 132 -8.15 3.88 1.46
C LEU A 132 -6.80 3.20 1.67
N LEU A 133 -6.77 1.95 2.15
CA LEU A 133 -5.54 1.19 2.36
C LEU A 133 -5.58 -0.15 1.63
N THR A 134 -4.45 -0.53 1.06
CA THR A 134 -4.24 -1.85 0.45
C THR A 134 -2.95 -2.49 0.96
N ILE A 135 -2.92 -3.81 0.97
CA ILE A 135 -1.77 -4.59 1.41
C ILE A 135 -1.21 -5.39 0.23
N GLY A 136 0.06 -5.18 -0.06
CA GLY A 136 0.82 -5.92 -1.06
C GLY A 136 1.82 -6.88 -0.43
N PHE A 137 2.39 -7.74 -1.27
CA PHE A 137 3.44 -8.68 -0.89
C PHE A 137 4.68 -8.44 -1.74
N GLU A 138 5.82 -8.22 -1.12
CA GLU A 138 7.10 -8.16 -1.82
C GLU A 138 7.84 -9.48 -1.63
N ALA A 139 8.26 -10.04 -2.76
CA ALA A 139 9.17 -11.17 -2.78
C ALA A 139 10.54 -10.72 -2.28
N PRO A 140 11.33 -11.63 -1.72
CA PRO A 140 12.76 -11.41 -1.66
C PRO A 140 13.34 -11.09 -3.04
N GLU A 141 14.20 -10.09 -3.15
CA GLU A 141 15.09 -9.97 -4.31
C GLU A 141 16.36 -10.79 -4.01
N GLU A 142 16.86 -11.52 -5.02
CA GLU A 142 18.02 -12.41 -4.91
C GLU A 142 19.28 -11.76 -4.32
#